data_AF-A0A9P0M1I4-F1
#
_entry.id   AF-A0A9P0M1I4-F1
#
_cell.length_a   1.000
_cell.length_b   1.000
_cell.length_c   1.000
_cell.angle_alpha   90.00
_cell.angle_beta   90.00
_cell.angle_gamma   90.00
#
_symmetry.space_group_name_H-M   'P 1'
#
loop_
_entity.id
_entity.type
_entity.pdbx_description
1 polymer ?
#
loop_
_entity_poly.entity_id
_entity_poly.type
_entity_poly.pdbx_seq_one_letter_code
_entity_poly.pdbx_strand_id
1 'polypeptide(L)'
;MFLIIKLILLLSLGLCYYCTIDTNASELQYLADHLTEEECRRLVAAAHFKTYEVPNSLDQAERKIPKDVPCIDLLHHWNSQKDEGKGETHEALEHRLRQMGKTELADWLGKTVFRELAVDLNRSFEDDFTETVTNIFLNSTTYFHPDMGTLQAVVKGQAPSWTHMDTIMILAIGGLVLFFTGVCCKLCCTIIIRRRKRAKKAREERYPIRNHLENSHKT
;
A
#
# COMPACT_ATOMS: atom_id res chain seq x y z
N MET A 1 -5.75 -29.56 -4.58
CA MET A 1 -4.62 -28.72 -4.08
C MET A 1 -4.33 -27.54 -5.01
N PHE A 2 -3.95 -27.74 -6.28
CA PHE A 2 -3.65 -26.65 -7.23
C PHE A 2 -4.79 -25.63 -7.45
N LEU A 3 -6.05 -26.07 -7.48
CA LEU A 3 -7.21 -25.18 -7.65
C LEU A 3 -7.45 -24.28 -6.42
N ILE A 4 -7.25 -24.81 -5.22
CA ILE A 4 -7.40 -24.08 -3.96
C ILE A 4 -6.28 -23.03 -3.84
N ILE A 5 -5.04 -23.42 -4.17
CA ILE A 5 -3.90 -22.49 -4.19
C ILE A 5 -4.14 -21.36 -5.20
N LYS A 6 -4.61 -21.67 -6.41
CA LYS A 6 -4.95 -20.64 -7.42
C LYS A 6 -6.05 -19.70 -6.94
N LEU A 7 -7.09 -20.24 -6.29
CA LEU A 7 -8.20 -19.42 -5.77
C LEU A 7 -7.74 -18.49 -4.64
N ILE A 8 -6.89 -18.98 -3.72
CA ILE A 8 -6.30 -18.17 -2.65
C ILE A 8 -5.41 -17.06 -3.23
N LEU A 9 -4.58 -17.37 -4.23
CA LEU A 9 -3.72 -16.40 -4.92
C LEU A 9 -4.52 -15.31 -5.64
N LEU A 10 -5.61 -15.69 -6.32
CA LEU A 10 -6.49 -14.74 -7.00
C LEU A 10 -7.24 -13.83 -6.02
N LEU A 11 -7.68 -14.37 -4.88
CA LEU A 11 -8.31 -13.60 -3.81
C LEU A 11 -7.33 -12.65 -3.11
N SER A 12 -6.11 -13.10 -2.83
CA SER A 12 -5.08 -12.25 -2.21
C SER A 12 -4.63 -11.13 -3.15
N LEU A 13 -4.41 -11.41 -4.43
CA LEU A 13 -4.08 -10.39 -5.45
C LEU A 13 -5.18 -9.32 -5.58
N GLY A 14 -6.44 -9.73 -5.62
CA GLY A 14 -7.57 -8.81 -5.71
C GLY A 14 -7.79 -7.95 -4.46
N LEU A 15 -7.51 -8.49 -3.27
CA LEU A 15 -7.59 -7.76 -2.00
C LEU A 15 -6.38 -6.83 -1.79
N CYS A 16 -5.18 -7.24 -2.19
CA CYS A 16 -3.97 -6.41 -2.11
C CYS A 16 -4.03 -5.18 -3.02
N TYR A 17 -4.71 -5.24 -4.17
CA TYR A 17 -4.90 -4.10 -5.06
C TYR A 17 -5.56 -2.90 -4.37
N TYR A 18 -6.48 -3.15 -3.43
CA TYR A 18 -7.13 -2.08 -2.67
C TYR A 18 -6.28 -1.53 -1.50
N CYS A 19 -5.17 -2.20 -1.16
CA CYS A 19 -4.34 -1.86 -0.02
C CYS A 19 -3.09 -1.04 -0.37
N THR A 20 -2.71 -0.92 -1.65
CA THR A 20 -1.54 -0.13 -2.09
C THR A 20 -1.88 1.34 -2.34
N ILE A 21 -3.11 1.76 -2.06
CA ILE A 21 -3.58 3.12 -2.24
C ILE A 21 -3.34 3.88 -0.94
N ASP A 22 -2.24 4.63 -0.88
CA ASP A 22 -2.16 5.87 -0.11
C ASP A 22 -0.83 6.56 -0.45
N THR A 23 -0.88 7.64 -1.21
CA THR A 23 0.16 8.68 -1.20
C THR A 23 0.02 9.47 0.09
N ASN A 24 1.08 9.52 0.90
CA ASN A 24 1.05 10.14 2.22
C ASN A 24 1.09 11.67 2.10
N ALA A 25 0.41 12.39 3.00
CA ALA A 25 0.40 13.85 3.00
C ALA A 25 1.81 14.44 3.24
N SER A 26 2.63 13.78 4.07
CA SER A 26 4.02 14.16 4.31
C SER A 26 4.91 13.99 3.07
N GLU A 27 4.66 12.95 2.27
CA GLU A 27 5.37 12.72 1.00
C GLU A 27 5.03 13.81 -0.02
N LEU A 28 3.76 14.18 -0.13
CA LEU A 28 3.32 15.28 -1.01
C LEU A 28 3.93 16.63 -0.58
N GLN A 29 4.02 16.88 0.72
CA GLN A 29 4.70 18.07 1.24
C GLN A 29 6.18 18.08 0.86
N TYR A 30 6.87 16.95 1.03
CA TYR A 30 8.28 16.85 0.65
C TYR A 30 8.49 17.09 -0.85
N LEU A 31 7.61 16.53 -1.71
CA LEU A 31 7.65 16.81 -3.14
C LEU A 31 7.43 18.30 -3.43
N ALA A 32 6.47 18.95 -2.76
CA ALA A 32 6.19 20.36 -2.93
C ALA A 32 7.37 21.26 -2.55
N ASP A 33 8.12 20.89 -1.50
CA ASP A 33 9.28 21.65 -1.02
C ASP A 33 10.52 21.51 -1.92
N HIS A 34 10.58 20.44 -2.73
CA HIS A 34 11.75 20.11 -3.59
C HIS A 34 11.50 20.33 -5.09
N LEU A 35 10.29 20.76 -5.47
CA LEU A 35 9.92 21.10 -6.84
C LEU A 35 9.76 22.61 -6.98
N THR A 36 10.22 23.17 -8.09
CA THR A 36 9.83 24.55 -8.44
C THR A 36 8.35 24.60 -8.80
N GLU A 37 7.73 25.79 -8.78
CA GLU A 37 6.32 25.93 -9.15
C GLU A 37 6.02 25.44 -10.57
N GLU A 38 6.93 25.68 -11.51
CA GLU A 38 6.83 25.19 -12.89
C GLU A 38 6.90 23.68 -12.96
N GLU A 39 7.88 23.08 -12.28
CA GLU A 39 8.04 21.63 -12.23
C GLU A 39 6.83 20.97 -11.57
N CYS A 40 6.29 21.56 -10.51
CA CYS A 40 5.12 21.04 -9.84
C CYS A 40 3.88 21.05 -10.75
N ARG A 41 3.61 22.15 -11.46
CA ARG A 41 2.51 22.21 -12.43
C ARG A 41 2.67 21.17 -13.53
N ARG A 42 3.90 20.99 -14.02
CA ARG A 42 4.22 19.98 -15.02
C ARG A 42 4.05 18.55 -14.49
N LEU A 43 4.42 18.30 -13.23
CA LEU A 43 4.21 17.02 -12.56
C LEU A 43 2.73 16.70 -12.43
N VAL A 44 1.93 17.62 -11.93
CA VAL A 44 0.48 17.45 -11.77
C VAL A 44 -0.16 17.23 -13.14
N ALA A 45 0.16 18.06 -14.14
CA ALA A 45 -0.30 17.89 -15.52
C ALA A 45 0.06 16.51 -16.08
N ALA A 46 1.28 16.04 -15.86
CA ALA A 46 1.72 14.72 -16.29
C ALA A 46 1.01 13.58 -15.54
N ALA A 47 0.70 13.79 -14.26
CA ALA A 47 0.03 12.82 -13.41
C ALA A 47 -1.45 12.58 -13.79
N HIS A 48 -2.07 13.46 -14.59
CA HIS A 48 -3.39 13.20 -15.17
C HIS A 48 -3.37 12.19 -16.32
N PHE A 49 -2.22 11.95 -16.94
CA PHE A 49 -2.10 10.96 -18.00
C PHE A 49 -1.78 9.60 -17.41
N LYS A 50 -2.37 8.54 -17.97
CA LYS A 50 -2.11 7.14 -17.56
C LYS A 50 -1.20 6.38 -18.52
N THR A 51 -0.65 7.08 -19.52
CA THR A 51 0.22 6.49 -20.54
C THR A 51 1.63 6.31 -20.00
N TYR A 52 2.29 5.21 -20.39
CA TYR A 52 3.69 4.98 -20.04
C TYR A 52 4.62 6.03 -20.68
N GLU A 53 4.30 6.52 -21.88
CA GLU A 53 5.09 7.55 -22.53
C GLU A 53 4.72 8.96 -22.06
N VAL A 54 5.64 9.91 -22.28
CA VAL A 54 5.37 11.33 -22.05
C VAL A 54 4.31 11.79 -23.04
N PRO A 55 3.18 12.35 -22.58
CA PRO A 55 2.08 12.69 -23.45
C PRO A 55 2.42 13.91 -24.32
N ASN A 56 2.19 13.82 -25.64
CA ASN A 56 2.43 14.92 -26.59
C ASN A 56 1.63 16.20 -26.26
N SER A 57 0.55 16.09 -25.48
CA SER A 57 -0.28 17.20 -25.02
C SER A 57 0.11 17.75 -23.64
N LEU A 58 1.26 17.36 -23.09
CA LEU A 58 1.70 17.79 -21.75
C LEU A 58 1.74 19.31 -21.62
N ASP A 59 2.33 20.01 -22.61
CA ASP A 59 2.45 21.47 -22.60
C ASP A 59 1.08 22.17 -22.61
N GLN A 60 0.08 21.55 -23.23
CA GLN A 60 -1.29 22.07 -23.22
C GLN A 60 -1.99 21.80 -21.89
N ALA A 61 -1.71 20.67 -21.26
CA ALA A 61 -2.25 20.31 -19.94
C ALA A 61 -1.65 21.21 -18.85
N GLU A 62 -0.34 21.48 -18.88
CA GLU A 62 0.33 22.37 -17.94
C GLU A 62 -0.27 23.78 -17.97
N ARG A 63 -0.59 24.30 -19.16
CA ARG A 63 -1.23 25.63 -19.31
C ARG A 63 -2.65 25.71 -18.72
N LYS A 64 -3.31 24.57 -18.51
CA LYS A 64 -4.64 24.51 -17.88
C LYS A 64 -4.56 24.46 -16.35
N ILE A 65 -3.38 24.21 -15.79
CA ILE A 65 -3.16 24.22 -14.34
C ILE A 65 -3.10 25.70 -13.86
N PRO A 66 -3.84 26.07 -12.80
CA PRO A 66 -3.76 27.40 -12.21
C PRO A 66 -2.33 27.76 -11.78
N LYS A 67 -1.92 29.01 -12.03
CA LYS A 67 -0.57 29.48 -11.69
C LYS A 67 -0.46 30.10 -10.30
N ASP A 68 -1.61 30.46 -9.73
CA ASP A 68 -1.80 31.17 -8.47
C ASP A 68 -2.00 30.24 -7.27
N VAL A 69 -2.00 28.91 -7.51
CA VAL A 69 -2.20 27.89 -6.48
C VAL A 69 -0.84 27.31 -6.08
N PRO A 70 -0.53 27.22 -4.78
CA PRO A 70 0.75 26.66 -4.33
C PRO A 70 0.83 25.16 -4.65
N CYS A 71 2.05 24.67 -4.85
CA CYS A 71 2.29 23.29 -5.30
C CYS A 71 1.62 22.23 -4.42
N ILE A 72 1.68 22.42 -3.10
CA ILE A 72 1.07 21.49 -2.13
C ILE A 72 -0.45 21.35 -2.32
N ASP A 73 -1.13 22.46 -2.61
CA ASP A 73 -2.58 22.46 -2.83
C ASP A 73 -2.92 21.78 -4.16
N LEU A 74 -2.09 21.93 -5.19
CA LEU A 74 -2.24 21.22 -6.46
C LEU A 74 -2.08 19.70 -6.28
N LEU A 75 -1.06 19.26 -5.53
CA LEU A 75 -0.82 17.84 -5.24
C LEU A 75 -1.92 17.22 -4.38
N HIS A 76 -2.41 17.95 -3.37
CA HIS A 76 -3.55 17.51 -2.58
C HIS A 76 -4.85 17.46 -3.39
N HIS A 77 -5.06 18.44 -4.27
CA HIS A 77 -6.21 18.44 -5.17
C HIS A 77 -6.20 17.17 -6.02
N TRP A 78 -5.09 16.91 -6.72
CA TRP A 78 -4.90 15.72 -7.53
C TRP A 78 -5.16 14.43 -6.74
N ASN A 79 -4.61 14.30 -5.53
CA ASN A 79 -4.80 13.11 -4.69
C ASN A 79 -6.25 12.96 -4.17
N SER A 80 -7.02 14.04 -4.09
CA SER A 80 -8.38 14.03 -3.54
C SER A 80 -9.48 13.73 -4.57
N GLN A 81 -9.22 13.98 -5.86
CA GLN A 81 -10.21 13.93 -6.93
C GLN A 81 -10.34 12.54 -7.56
N LYS A 82 -11.59 12.06 -7.68
CA LYS A 82 -11.93 10.70 -8.15
C LYS A 82 -11.50 10.42 -9.60
N ASP A 83 -11.51 11.45 -10.43
CA ASP A 83 -11.18 11.34 -11.86
C ASP A 83 -9.73 11.74 -12.17
N GLU A 84 -8.93 11.99 -11.13
CA GLU A 84 -7.52 12.38 -11.22
C GLU A 84 -6.64 11.35 -10.50
N GLY A 85 -6.14 11.65 -9.30
CA GLY A 85 -5.20 10.85 -8.54
C GLY A 85 -5.80 10.03 -7.39
N LYS A 86 -7.09 10.15 -7.10
CA LYS A 86 -7.69 9.43 -5.97
C LYS A 86 -7.74 7.93 -6.24
N GLY A 87 -6.93 7.18 -5.52
CA GLY A 87 -6.79 5.76 -5.75
C GLY A 87 -5.51 5.37 -6.49
N GLU A 88 -4.71 6.35 -6.90
CA GLU A 88 -3.41 6.10 -7.54
C GLU A 88 -2.34 5.80 -6.48
N THR A 89 -1.32 5.06 -6.90
CA THR A 89 -0.16 4.72 -6.09
C THR A 89 0.91 5.80 -6.20
N HIS A 90 1.84 5.83 -5.24
CA HIS A 90 3.07 6.65 -5.30
C HIS A 90 3.91 6.36 -6.56
N GLU A 91 3.77 5.18 -7.16
CA GLU A 91 4.37 4.80 -8.45
C GLU A 91 3.97 5.77 -9.57
N ALA A 92 2.73 6.26 -9.60
CA ALA A 92 2.26 7.19 -10.63
C ALA A 92 3.06 8.50 -10.60
N LEU A 93 3.33 9.04 -9.41
CA LEU A 93 4.16 10.23 -9.23
C LEU A 93 5.64 9.93 -9.47
N GLU A 94 6.15 8.80 -8.97
CA GLU A 94 7.53 8.35 -9.19
C GLU A 94 7.85 8.26 -10.69
N HIS A 95 6.96 7.65 -11.45
CA HIS A 95 7.11 7.49 -12.89
C HIS A 95 7.16 8.85 -13.60
N ARG A 96 6.29 9.80 -13.24
CA ARG A 96 6.31 11.15 -13.83
C ARG A 96 7.53 11.96 -13.44
N LEU A 97 7.99 11.84 -12.19
CA LEU A 97 9.24 12.45 -11.74
C LEU A 97 10.44 11.95 -12.55
N ARG A 98 10.52 10.65 -12.84
CA ARG A 98 11.57 10.09 -13.71
C ARG A 98 11.54 10.67 -15.12
N GLN A 99 10.35 10.79 -15.71
CA GLN A 99 10.19 11.37 -17.04
C GLN A 99 10.59 12.85 -17.12
N MET A 100 10.48 13.57 -16.01
CA MET A 100 10.93 14.96 -15.88
C MET A 100 12.42 15.08 -15.54
N GLY A 101 13.15 13.97 -15.43
CA GLY A 101 14.57 13.96 -15.04
C GLY A 101 14.81 14.14 -13.53
N LYS A 102 13.77 14.08 -12.69
CA LYS A 102 13.84 14.15 -11.22
C LYS A 102 14.03 12.76 -10.62
N THR A 103 15.03 12.03 -11.09
CA THR A 103 15.27 10.62 -10.72
C THR A 103 15.58 10.45 -9.23
N GLU A 104 16.34 11.37 -8.63
CA GLU A 104 16.66 11.32 -7.20
C GLU A 104 15.41 11.48 -6.32
N LEU A 105 14.50 12.38 -6.71
CA LEU A 105 13.25 12.62 -5.99
C LEU A 105 12.28 11.45 -6.18
N ALA A 106 12.26 10.84 -7.37
CA ALA A 106 11.51 9.62 -7.64
C ALA A 106 12.01 8.45 -6.78
N ASP A 107 13.33 8.24 -6.73
CA ASP A 107 13.94 7.17 -5.94
C ASP A 107 13.75 7.41 -4.43
N TRP A 108 13.77 8.66 -3.98
CA TRP A 108 13.42 9.01 -2.60
C TRP A 108 11.97 8.67 -2.28
N LEU A 109 11.03 9.01 -3.16
CA LEU A 109 9.60 8.75 -2.98
C LEU A 109 9.34 7.25 -2.87
N GLY A 110 9.91 6.45 -3.79
CA GLY A 110 9.81 4.99 -3.73
C GLY A 110 10.40 4.42 -2.44
N LYS A 111 11.63 4.80 -2.08
CA LYS A 111 12.31 4.26 -0.88
C LYS A 111 11.63 4.66 0.44
N THR A 112 11.09 5.86 0.53
CA THR A 112 10.49 6.38 1.78
C THR A 112 9.21 5.62 2.12
N VAL A 113 8.35 5.36 1.13
CA VAL A 113 7.15 4.54 1.30
C VAL A 113 7.51 3.13 1.79
N PHE A 114 8.50 2.49 1.16
CA PHE A 114 8.93 1.14 1.57
C PHE A 114 9.60 1.12 2.95
N ARG A 115 10.28 2.20 3.33
CA ARG A 115 10.91 2.32 4.65
C ARG A 115 9.87 2.48 5.75
N GLU A 116 8.84 3.31 5.56
CA GLU A 116 7.74 3.44 6.52
C GLU A 116 7.01 2.10 6.70
N LEU A 117 6.72 1.40 5.59
CA LEU A 117 6.15 0.05 5.63
C LEU A 117 7.06 -0.94 6.37
N ALA A 118 8.37 -0.91 6.13
CA ALA A 118 9.33 -1.80 6.80
C ALA A 118 9.45 -1.49 8.31
N VAL A 119 9.41 -0.22 8.71
CA VAL A 119 9.43 0.19 10.12
C VAL A 119 8.17 -0.25 10.84
N ASP A 120 7.00 -0.11 10.23
CA ASP A 120 5.74 -0.55 10.82
C ASP A 120 5.64 -2.08 10.90
N LEU A 121 6.17 -2.80 9.90
CA LEU A 121 6.35 -4.25 9.98
C LEU A 121 7.31 -4.62 11.11
N ASN A 122 8.47 -3.96 11.24
CA ASN A 122 9.44 -4.24 12.29
C ASN A 122 8.88 -3.98 13.69
N ARG A 123 8.15 -2.88 13.90
CA ARG A 123 7.46 -2.60 15.17
C ARG A 123 6.42 -3.64 15.49
N SER A 124 5.63 -4.06 14.49
CA SER A 124 4.63 -5.11 14.66
C SER A 124 5.27 -6.44 15.06
N PHE A 125 6.46 -6.75 14.54
CA PHE A 125 7.23 -7.93 14.95
C PHE A 125 7.86 -7.77 16.34
N GLU A 126 8.43 -6.62 16.67
CA GLU A 126 9.02 -6.36 17.99
C GLU A 126 7.97 -6.48 19.11
N ASP A 127 6.76 -5.96 18.90
CA ASP A 127 5.71 -6.06 19.93
C ASP A 127 5.22 -7.51 20.15
N ASP A 128 5.08 -8.32 19.09
CA ASP A 128 4.59 -9.72 19.17
C ASP A 128 5.69 -10.73 19.57
N PHE A 129 6.92 -10.56 19.10
CA PHE A 129 8.02 -11.50 19.39
C PHE A 129 8.65 -11.27 20.76
N THR A 130 8.70 -10.04 21.27
CA THR A 130 9.40 -9.79 22.54
C THR A 130 8.67 -10.42 23.72
N GLU A 131 7.34 -10.43 23.72
CA GLU A 131 6.52 -11.11 24.74
C GLU A 131 6.57 -12.64 24.61
N THR A 132 6.61 -13.17 23.38
CA THR A 132 6.65 -14.62 23.13
C THR A 132 8.03 -15.21 23.44
N VAL A 133 9.11 -14.54 23.04
CA VAL A 133 10.49 -15.01 23.24
C VAL A 133 10.91 -14.90 24.69
N THR A 134 10.53 -13.84 25.41
CA THR A 134 10.83 -13.73 26.85
C THR A 134 10.15 -14.82 27.68
N ASN A 135 8.91 -15.18 27.34
CA ASN A 135 8.20 -16.29 27.99
C ASN A 135 8.80 -17.68 27.66
N ILE A 136 9.36 -17.86 26.46
CA ILE A 136 10.04 -19.11 26.07
C ILE A 136 11.43 -19.21 26.73
N PHE A 137 12.18 -18.12 26.79
CA PHE A 137 13.56 -18.11 27.30
C PHE A 137 13.63 -18.28 28.83
N LEU A 138 12.65 -17.74 29.57
CA LEU A 138 12.55 -17.93 31.02
C LEU A 138 12.17 -19.37 31.42
N ASN A 139 11.55 -20.13 30.52
CA ASN A 139 11.16 -21.52 30.77
C ASN A 139 12.15 -22.57 30.23
N SER A 140 13.16 -22.15 29.45
CA SER A 140 14.05 -23.07 28.74
C SER A 140 15.51 -22.95 29.20
N THR A 141 15.79 -23.24 30.47
CA THR A 141 17.15 -23.53 30.95
C THR A 141 17.54 -24.96 30.57
N THR A 142 17.87 -25.20 29.30
CA THR A 142 18.52 -26.44 28.88
C THR A 142 19.58 -26.18 27.80
N TYR A 143 20.84 -26.18 28.25
CA TYR A 143 22.10 -26.50 27.57
C TYR A 143 22.17 -26.39 26.05
N PHE A 144 22.88 -25.36 25.57
CA PHE A 144 23.48 -25.33 24.22
C PHE A 144 24.86 -26.02 24.25
N HIS A 145 25.03 -27.07 23.44
CA HIS A 145 26.33 -27.65 23.10
C HIS A 145 26.77 -27.15 21.71
N PRO A 146 27.94 -26.49 21.57
CA PRO A 146 28.42 -26.05 20.28
C PRO A 146 29.45 -27.04 19.74
N ASP A 147 29.01 -28.05 18.99
CA ASP A 147 29.94 -28.86 18.19
C ASP A 147 29.84 -28.45 16.72
N MET A 148 30.83 -27.63 16.32
CA MET A 148 31.17 -27.39 14.92
C MET A 148 31.85 -28.63 14.34
N GLY A 149 31.13 -29.35 13.48
CA GLY A 149 31.69 -30.35 12.57
C GLY A 149 31.31 -30.02 11.14
N THR A 150 32.27 -29.61 10.32
CA THR A 150 32.12 -29.36 8.89
C THR A 150 31.81 -30.66 8.14
N LEU A 151 30.57 -30.78 7.67
CA LEU A 151 30.08 -31.87 6.82
C LEU A 151 30.42 -31.63 5.35
N GLN A 152 30.90 -32.66 4.66
CA GLN A 152 30.45 -32.94 3.30
C GLN A 152 29.96 -34.39 3.22
N ALA A 153 28.66 -34.56 3.40
CA ALA A 153 27.98 -35.79 3.03
C ALA A 153 27.62 -35.70 1.53
N VAL A 154 28.19 -36.59 0.72
CA VAL A 154 27.71 -36.82 -0.65
C VAL A 154 26.37 -37.55 -0.55
N VAL A 155 25.28 -36.79 -0.55
CA VAL A 155 23.91 -37.32 -0.60
C VAL A 155 23.63 -37.78 -2.03
N LYS A 156 23.68 -39.09 -2.28
CA LYS A 156 23.05 -39.69 -3.46
C LYS A 156 21.55 -39.44 -3.36
N GLY A 157 21.00 -38.67 -4.29
CA GLY A 157 19.59 -38.26 -4.30
C GLY A 157 18.65 -39.45 -4.37
N GLN A 158 18.12 -39.85 -3.22
CA GLN A 158 16.93 -40.68 -3.13
C GLN A 158 15.73 -39.78 -3.40
N ALA A 159 14.83 -40.19 -4.31
CA ALA A 159 13.61 -39.43 -4.58
C ALA A 159 12.83 -39.17 -3.27
N PRO A 160 12.26 -37.97 -3.06
CA PRO A 160 11.66 -37.61 -1.79
C PRO A 160 10.49 -38.54 -1.47
N SER A 161 10.65 -39.40 -0.46
CA SER A 161 9.56 -40.19 0.09
C SER A 161 8.72 -39.27 0.96
N TRP A 162 7.51 -38.95 0.49
CA TRP A 162 6.54 -38.18 1.26
C TRP A 162 6.30 -38.85 2.62
N THR A 163 6.62 -38.14 3.69
CA THR A 163 6.43 -38.62 5.05
C THR A 163 5.11 -38.11 5.62
N HIS A 164 4.61 -38.79 6.65
CA HIS A 164 3.43 -38.32 7.38
C HIS A 164 3.66 -36.94 8.01
N MET A 165 4.90 -36.61 8.35
CA MET A 165 5.29 -35.29 8.86
C MET A 165 5.07 -34.20 7.82
N ASP A 166 5.40 -34.46 6.55
CA ASP A 166 5.16 -33.51 5.46
C ASP A 166 3.67 -33.21 5.28
N THR A 167 2.82 -34.23 5.47
CA THR A 167 1.37 -34.07 5.39
C THR A 167 0.83 -33.22 6.54
N ILE A 168 1.31 -33.46 7.77
CA ILE A 168 0.91 -32.68 8.95
C ILE A 168 1.38 -31.23 8.82
N MET A 169 2.60 -31.00 8.35
CA MET A 169 3.16 -29.67 8.13
C MET A 169 2.34 -28.89 7.08
N ILE A 170 1.97 -29.53 5.98
CA ILE A 170 1.16 -28.89 4.94
C ILE A 170 -0.25 -28.58 5.44
N LEU A 171 -0.86 -29.45 6.25
CA LEU A 171 -2.15 -29.19 6.86
C LEU A 171 -2.09 -28.03 7.86
N ALA A 172 -1.04 -27.97 8.68
CA ALA A 172 -0.83 -26.88 9.63
C ALA A 172 -0.63 -25.53 8.90
N ILE A 173 0.26 -25.50 7.90
CA ILE A 173 0.51 -24.29 7.09
C ILE A 173 -0.76 -23.88 6.33
N GLY A 174 -1.46 -24.83 5.71
CA GLY A 174 -2.71 -24.57 5.01
C GLY A 174 -3.79 -24.00 5.92
N GLY A 175 -3.92 -24.56 7.14
CA GLY A 175 -4.84 -24.07 8.15
C GLY A 175 -4.54 -22.64 8.60
N LEU A 176 -3.26 -22.32 8.85
CA LEU A 176 -2.83 -20.97 9.21
C LEU A 176 -3.12 -19.97 8.09
N VAL A 177 -2.78 -20.30 6.84
CA VAL A 177 -3.05 -19.43 5.68
C VAL A 177 -4.56 -19.14 5.54
N LEU A 178 -5.41 -20.16 5.67
CA LEU A 178 -6.86 -20.00 5.61
C LEU A 178 -7.39 -19.14 6.76
N PHE A 179 -6.85 -19.32 7.98
CA PHE A 179 -7.23 -18.54 9.14
C PHE A 179 -6.87 -17.05 8.97
N PHE A 180 -5.62 -16.75 8.62
CA PHE A 180 -5.18 -15.38 8.37
C PHE A 180 -5.95 -14.73 7.21
N THR A 181 -6.19 -15.47 6.13
CA THR A 181 -7.01 -14.97 5.00
C THR A 181 -8.43 -14.64 5.44
N GLY A 182 -9.07 -15.48 6.26
CA GLY A 182 -10.40 -15.25 6.79
C GLY A 182 -10.48 -14.03 7.71
N VAL A 183 -9.49 -13.84 8.59
CA VAL A 183 -9.36 -12.67 9.47
C VAL A 183 -9.17 -11.40 8.65
N CYS A 184 -8.26 -11.41 7.68
CA CYS A 184 -8.03 -10.28 6.76
C CYS A 184 -9.31 -9.93 6.00
N CYS A 185 -10.02 -10.92 5.43
CA CYS A 185 -11.30 -10.69 4.75
C CYS A 185 -12.33 -10.04 5.68
N LYS A 186 -12.47 -10.54 6.92
CA LYS A 186 -13.40 -9.97 7.91
C LYS A 186 -13.04 -8.53 8.28
N LEU A 187 -11.76 -8.23 8.48
CA LEU A 187 -11.25 -6.89 8.77
C LEU A 187 -11.54 -5.94 7.61
N CYS A 188 -11.18 -6.32 6.38
CA CYS A 188 -11.46 -5.55 5.17
C CYS A 188 -12.97 -5.29 5.01
N CYS A 189 -13.82 -6.32 5.14
CA CYS A 189 -15.27 -6.16 5.09
C CYS A 189 -15.77 -5.20 6.17
N THR A 190 -15.25 -5.30 7.40
CA THR A 190 -15.65 -4.42 8.51
C THR A 190 -15.27 -2.97 8.24
N ILE A 191 -14.06 -2.72 7.73
CA ILE A 191 -13.58 -1.39 7.36
C ILE A 191 -14.43 -0.80 6.23
N ILE A 192 -14.72 -1.57 5.17
CA ILE A 192 -15.55 -1.14 4.05
C ILE A 192 -16.97 -0.80 4.53
N ILE A 193 -17.58 -1.64 5.38
CA ILE A 193 -18.91 -1.39 5.94
C ILE A 193 -18.91 -0.12 6.80
N ARG A 194 -17.89 0.08 7.64
CA ARG A 194 -17.73 1.31 8.44
C ARG A 194 -17.59 2.54 7.56
N ARG A 195 -16.78 2.49 6.49
CA ARG A 195 -16.62 3.57 5.52
C ARG A 195 -17.94 3.89 4.79
N ARG A 196 -18.69 2.87 4.35
CA ARG A 196 -20.02 3.06 3.74
C ARG A 196 -21.03 3.69 4.70
N LYS A 197 -21.05 3.27 5.97
CA LYS A 197 -21.91 3.89 7.00
C LYS A 197 -21.58 5.36 7.21
N ARG A 198 -20.29 5.72 7.32
CA ARG A 198 -19.85 7.12 7.44
C ARG A 198 -20.24 7.95 6.21
N ALA A 199 -20.06 7.41 5.01
CA ALA A 199 -20.45 8.09 3.77
C ALA A 199 -21.97 8.30 3.65
N LYS A 200 -22.79 7.35 4.13
CA LYS A 200 -24.25 7.51 4.17
C LYS A 200 -24.66 8.63 5.13
N LYS A 201 -24.10 8.66 6.34
CA LYS A 201 -24.36 9.71 7.34
C LYS A 201 -23.98 11.11 6.80
N ALA A 202 -22.82 11.24 6.16
CA ALA A 202 -22.37 12.49 5.56
C ALA A 202 -23.26 12.97 4.38
N ARG A 203 -23.96 12.06 3.69
CA ARG A 203 -24.94 12.41 2.64
C ARG A 203 -26.27 12.87 3.24
N GLU A 204 -26.73 12.23 4.30
CA GLU A 204 -27.95 12.60 5.02
C GLU A 204 -27.82 13.98 5.68
N GLU A 205 -26.67 14.32 6.25
CA GLU A 205 -26.39 15.66 6.82
C GLU A 205 -26.29 16.76 5.76
N ARG A 206 -25.90 16.43 4.52
CA ARG A 206 -25.72 17.40 3.42
C ARG A 206 -27.03 17.72 2.68
N TYR A 207 -28.04 16.86 2.78
CA TYR A 207 -29.36 17.02 2.13
C TYR A 207 -30.20 18.21 2.67
N PRO A 208 -30.33 18.42 4.00
CA PRO A 208 -31.11 19.55 4.51
C PRO A 208 -30.46 20.91 4.22
N ILE A 209 -29.12 20.97 4.20
CA ILE A 209 -28.36 22.20 3.92
C ILE A 209 -28.54 22.64 2.47
N ARG A 210 -28.50 21.70 1.51
CA ARG A 210 -28.75 22.00 0.10
C ARG A 210 -30.17 22.53 -0.13
N ASN A 211 -31.17 21.89 0.47
CA ASN A 211 -32.56 22.31 0.34
C ASN A 211 -32.82 23.69 0.96
N HIS A 212 -32.13 24.05 2.06
CA HIS A 212 -32.21 25.39 2.64
C HIS A 212 -31.57 26.46 1.74
N LEU A 213 -30.42 26.19 1.14
CA LEU A 213 -29.77 27.12 0.21
C LEU A 213 -30.58 27.32 -1.08
N GLU A 214 -31.20 26.26 -1.60
CA GLU A 214 -32.02 26.32 -2.82
C GLU A 214 -33.34 27.08 -2.61
N ASN A 215 -33.92 27.01 -1.40
CA ASN A 215 -35.10 27.79 -1.04
C ASN A 215 -34.77 29.26 -0.73
N SER A 216 -33.61 29.56 -0.15
CA SER A 216 -33.18 30.95 0.12
C SER A 216 -32.89 31.77 -1.14
N HIS A 217 -32.64 31.12 -2.29
CA HIS A 217 -32.36 31.78 -3.56
C HIS A 217 -33.63 32.06 -4.40
N LYS A 218 -34.79 31.53 -3.98
CA LYS A 218 -36.08 31.67 -4.70
C LYS A 218 -37.03 32.70 -4.07
N THR A 219 -36.67 33.25 -2.92
CA THR A 219 -37.32 34.40 -2.24
C THR A 219 -36.49 35.64 -2.41
#